data_AF-A0A8H7IGE0-F1
#
_entry.id   AF-A0A8H7IGE0-F1
#
_cell.length_a   1.000
_cell.length_b   1.000
_cell.length_c   1.000
_cell.angle_alpha   90.00
_cell.angle_beta   90.00
_cell.angle_gamma   90.00
#
_symmetry.space_group_name_H-M   'P 1'
#
loop_
_entity.id
_entity.type
_entity.pdbx_description
1 polymer ?
#
loop_
_entity_poly.entity_id
_entity_poly.type
_entity_poly.pdbx_seq_one_letter_code
_entity_poly.pdbx_strand_id
1 'polypeptide(L)'
;MSSPSSSKSRSNRVPKYLLDALRDPDLLMENWSVLADLDHYRQQAMRESLVRTHYAKPPEIARYSISQAGENRNRNRYQNVAPYDLNAVRVGEETFGPGQGMYLNASWVRERAGGALWIASQAPLPNTHYEFLALCTDITPKEKRVRTIVQLTPWVEKKFQAAHPYFPNGLGESIVVSRVSQHPDEPLGPKSRLRVTVARKRFIAEADCFIRSLEITYEDWTEGPSPVFEVRHLAYDSWADHGVPNSPSTAYQLALLADRCNRMPHTPEPGEETDPAPPPILVHCSAGVGRTGTFIAVSSLLRSFGLLPPAARPPWDTYIPEPSAATAEDSLPDDDQVVQEVDALREQRTLMVQMPEQMEFIYGILTAALSGKFEGQPTEAA
;
A
#
# COMPACT_ATOMS: atom_id res chain seq x y z
N MET A 1 -46.95 11.44 -18.98
CA MET A 1 -47.20 10.89 -17.62
C MET A 1 -45.86 10.48 -17.05
N SER A 2 -45.59 10.96 -15.85
CA SER A 2 -44.26 11.18 -15.27
C SER A 2 -43.58 9.88 -14.83
N SER A 3 -42.29 9.73 -15.17
CA SER A 3 -41.40 8.72 -14.61
C SER A 3 -41.12 9.02 -13.12
N PRO A 4 -41.30 8.07 -12.19
CA PRO A 4 -41.07 8.33 -10.78
C PRO A 4 -39.60 8.09 -10.39
N SER A 5 -38.99 9.15 -9.83
CA SER A 5 -37.99 9.16 -8.75
C SER A 5 -36.93 8.04 -8.68
N SER A 6 -35.80 8.18 -9.38
CA SER A 6 -34.57 7.42 -9.07
C SER A 6 -33.59 8.16 -8.13
N SER A 7 -33.74 9.48 -7.93
CA SER A 7 -32.79 10.25 -7.11
C SER A 7 -33.05 10.17 -5.60
N LYS A 8 -34.31 10.04 -5.16
CA LYS A 8 -34.66 9.94 -3.72
C LYS A 8 -34.29 8.59 -3.08
N SER A 9 -34.07 7.54 -3.88
CA SER A 9 -33.71 6.20 -3.38
C SER A 9 -32.24 6.06 -2.98
N ARG A 10 -31.33 6.88 -3.53
CA ARG A 10 -29.87 6.75 -3.29
C ARG A 10 -29.36 7.60 -2.14
N SER A 11 -29.99 8.74 -1.84
CA SER A 11 -29.65 9.56 -0.67
C SER A 11 -29.75 8.82 0.67
N ASN A 12 -30.58 7.77 0.74
CA ASN A 12 -30.71 6.91 1.93
C ASN A 12 -29.56 5.90 2.09
N ARG A 13 -28.55 5.89 1.19
CA ARG A 13 -27.40 4.99 1.24
C ARG A 13 -26.14 5.61 1.84
N VAL A 14 -26.10 6.92 2.06
CA VAL A 14 -24.92 7.58 2.66
C VAL A 14 -25.08 7.53 4.18
N PRO A 15 -24.19 6.84 4.92
CA PRO A 15 -24.22 6.85 6.37
C PRO A 15 -24.15 8.26 6.96
N LYS A 16 -24.85 8.46 8.08
CA LYS A 16 -24.95 9.77 8.73
C LYS A 16 -23.58 10.30 9.17
N TYR A 17 -22.72 9.44 9.73
CA TYR A 17 -21.39 9.82 10.21
C TYR A 17 -20.52 10.47 9.11
N LEU A 18 -20.64 10.02 7.84
CA LEU A 18 -19.94 10.64 6.72
C LEU A 18 -20.40 12.07 6.45
N LEU A 19 -21.72 12.30 6.55
CA LEU A 19 -22.31 13.62 6.32
C LEU A 19 -22.05 14.57 7.49
N ASP A 20 -22.10 14.05 8.71
CA ASP A 20 -21.86 14.81 9.94
C ASP A 20 -20.40 15.30 9.95
N ALA A 21 -19.42 14.43 9.70
CA ALA A 21 -18.00 14.80 9.63
C ALA A 21 -17.67 15.85 8.53
N LEU A 22 -18.38 15.85 7.40
CA LEU A 22 -18.18 16.85 6.34
C LEU A 22 -18.89 18.18 6.60
N ARG A 23 -19.89 18.19 7.49
CA ARG A 23 -20.67 19.39 7.84
C ARG A 23 -20.13 20.09 9.07
N ASP A 24 -19.46 19.34 9.93
CA ASP A 24 -18.91 19.79 11.20
C ASP A 24 -17.38 19.63 11.19
N PRO A 25 -16.64 20.70 10.86
CA PRO A 25 -15.18 20.69 10.87
C PRO A 25 -14.59 20.38 12.25
N ASP A 26 -15.28 20.72 13.34
CA ASP A 26 -14.80 20.47 14.70
C ASP A 26 -14.86 18.97 15.00
N LEU A 27 -15.96 18.29 14.62
CA LEU A 27 -16.08 16.83 14.72
C LEU A 27 -15.00 16.10 13.91
N LEU A 28 -14.72 16.56 12.68
CA LEU A 28 -13.65 15.96 11.86
C LEU A 28 -12.29 16.10 12.53
N MET A 29 -12.00 17.29 13.07
CA MET A 29 -10.75 17.55 13.77
C MET A 29 -10.65 16.79 15.09
N GLU A 30 -11.74 16.61 15.82
CA GLU A 30 -11.81 15.75 17.01
C GLU A 30 -11.47 14.31 16.66
N ASN A 31 -12.17 13.74 15.66
CA ASN A 31 -11.92 12.38 15.16
C ASN A 31 -10.45 12.18 14.73
N TRP A 32 -9.87 13.15 14.02
CA TRP A 32 -8.46 13.09 13.62
C TRP A 32 -7.52 13.21 14.82
N SER A 33 -7.83 14.07 15.79
CA SER A 33 -6.99 14.31 16.97
C SER A 33 -6.91 13.08 17.86
N VAL A 34 -8.02 12.37 18.08
CA VAL A 34 -8.03 11.10 18.83
C VAL A 34 -7.08 10.08 18.18
N LEU A 35 -7.13 9.95 16.85
CA LEU A 35 -6.22 9.07 16.12
C LEU A 35 -4.76 9.52 16.21
N ALA A 36 -4.51 10.84 16.18
CA ALA A 36 -3.17 11.42 16.28
C ALA A 36 -2.56 11.18 17.67
N ASP A 37 -3.35 11.29 18.74
CA ASP A 37 -2.92 11.00 20.10
C ASP A 37 -2.55 9.51 20.25
N LEU A 38 -3.40 8.60 19.75
CA LEU A 38 -3.10 7.16 19.72
C LEU A 38 -1.80 6.86 18.98
N ASP A 39 -1.62 7.43 17.78
CA ASP A 39 -0.37 7.23 17.02
C ASP A 39 0.84 7.86 17.72
N HIS A 40 0.66 8.93 18.49
CA HIS A 40 1.72 9.50 19.31
C HIS A 40 2.21 8.50 20.36
N TYR A 41 1.31 7.81 21.07
CA TYR A 41 1.67 6.74 22.00
C TYR A 41 2.41 5.59 21.30
N ARG A 42 1.92 5.16 20.13
CA ARG A 42 2.58 4.13 19.31
C ARG A 42 4.00 4.56 18.94
N GLN A 43 4.21 5.81 18.53
CA GLN A 43 5.53 6.35 18.21
C GLN A 43 6.46 6.49 19.42
N GLN A 44 5.93 6.80 20.60
CA GLN A 44 6.73 6.76 21.83
C GLN A 44 7.24 5.34 22.10
N ALA A 45 6.35 4.34 21.99
CA ALA A 45 6.72 2.94 22.14
C ALA A 45 7.75 2.49 21.10
N MET A 46 7.62 2.91 19.84
CA MET A 46 8.63 2.70 18.80
C MET A 46 10.00 3.23 19.21
N ARG A 47 10.08 4.48 19.68
CA ARG A 47 11.35 5.11 20.09
C ARG A 47 11.98 4.39 21.27
N GLU A 48 11.17 4.02 22.25
CA GLU A 48 11.62 3.26 23.42
C GLU A 48 12.13 1.86 23.04
N SER A 49 11.53 1.23 22.03
CA SER A 49 11.94 -0.09 21.54
C SER A 49 13.37 -0.12 20.97
N LEU A 50 13.94 1.02 20.58
CA LEU A 50 15.31 1.14 20.06
C LEU A 50 16.36 1.18 21.17
N VAL A 51 15.98 1.53 22.41
CA VAL A 51 16.90 1.70 23.54
C VAL A 51 16.95 0.44 24.41
N ARG A 52 15.92 -0.40 24.36
CA ARG A 52 15.81 -1.64 25.14
C ARG A 52 16.31 -2.86 24.36
N THR A 53 17.02 -3.76 25.03
CA THR A 53 17.35 -5.08 24.47
C THR A 53 16.07 -5.91 24.28
N HIS A 54 16.06 -6.84 23.33
CA HIS A 54 14.86 -7.60 22.94
C HIS A 54 14.15 -8.28 24.14
N TYR A 55 14.92 -8.83 25.08
CA TYR A 55 14.41 -9.52 26.28
C TYR A 55 13.91 -8.59 27.41
N ALA A 56 14.09 -7.28 27.28
CA ALA A 56 13.72 -6.29 28.30
C ALA A 56 12.55 -5.38 27.89
N LYS A 57 11.82 -5.74 26.81
CA LYS A 57 10.69 -4.96 26.29
C LYS A 57 9.39 -5.40 26.96
N PRO A 58 8.66 -4.49 27.63
CA PRO A 58 7.27 -4.73 28.01
C PRO A 58 6.40 -5.06 26.77
N PRO A 59 5.31 -5.84 26.91
CA PRO A 59 4.44 -6.21 25.79
C PRO A 59 4.00 -5.04 24.91
N GLU A 60 3.62 -3.92 25.53
CA GLU A 60 3.19 -2.68 24.87
C GLU A 60 4.31 -2.02 24.03
N ILE A 61 5.57 -2.18 24.43
CA ILE A 61 6.73 -1.71 23.66
C ILE A 61 7.12 -2.72 22.58
N ALA A 62 7.03 -4.01 22.89
CA ALA A 62 7.32 -5.07 21.95
C ALA A 62 6.36 -5.03 20.75
N ARG A 63 5.08 -4.70 20.98
CA ARG A 63 4.04 -4.59 19.96
C ARG A 63 4.37 -3.62 18.83
N TYR A 64 5.03 -2.52 19.17
CA TYR A 64 5.42 -1.46 18.23
C TYR A 64 6.93 -1.39 18.01
N SER A 65 7.63 -2.51 18.26
CA SER A 65 9.08 -2.59 18.11
C SER A 65 9.51 -2.25 16.68
N ILE A 66 10.63 -1.53 16.54
CA ILE A 66 11.23 -1.15 15.25
C ILE A 66 12.73 -1.45 15.22
N SER A 67 13.17 -2.50 15.92
CA SER A 67 14.57 -2.87 16.04
C SER A 67 15.20 -3.13 14.67
N GLN A 68 14.48 -3.77 13.76
CA GLN A 68 14.99 -4.10 12.43
C GLN A 68 15.23 -2.85 11.59
N ALA A 69 14.33 -1.87 11.67
CA ALA A 69 14.54 -0.57 11.06
C ALA A 69 15.71 0.19 11.71
N GLY A 70 15.90 0.03 13.02
CA GLY A 70 17.00 0.60 13.79
C GLY A 70 18.38 0.07 13.41
N GLU A 71 18.47 -1.20 12.99
CA GLU A 71 19.67 -1.85 12.45
C GLU A 71 19.94 -1.46 10.99
N ASN A 72 18.88 -1.15 10.23
CA ASN A 72 18.94 -0.85 8.79
C ASN A 72 18.72 0.64 8.46
N ARG A 73 19.28 1.56 9.25
CA ARG A 73 18.98 3.01 9.16
C ARG A 73 19.22 3.62 7.77
N ASN A 74 20.26 3.18 7.07
CA ASN A 74 20.60 3.65 5.72
C ASN A 74 19.69 3.09 4.60
N ARG A 75 18.75 2.20 4.96
CA ARG A 75 17.73 1.64 4.06
C ARG A 75 16.35 2.27 4.31
N ASN A 76 16.26 3.22 5.24
CA ASN A 76 15.06 4.03 5.52
C ASN A 76 15.18 5.39 4.86
N ARG A 77 14.17 5.76 4.06
CA ARG A 77 14.10 7.10 3.44
C ARG A 77 13.91 8.19 4.48
N TYR A 78 13.13 7.89 5.52
CA TYR A 78 12.88 8.78 6.65
C TYR A 78 13.12 8.03 7.95
N GLN A 79 13.96 8.58 8.83
CA GLN A 79 14.32 7.91 10.10
C GLN A 79 13.15 7.79 11.07
N ASN A 80 12.17 8.69 10.96
CA ASN A 80 10.98 8.71 11.80
C ASN A 80 9.82 7.86 11.25
N VAL A 81 10.00 7.16 10.13
CA VAL A 81 8.98 6.28 9.54
C VAL A 81 9.56 4.88 9.38
N ALA A 82 9.16 3.97 10.25
CA ALA A 82 9.65 2.60 10.29
C ALA A 82 8.47 1.61 10.32
N PRO A 83 8.60 0.44 9.67
CA PRO A 83 7.65 -0.66 9.84
C PRO A 83 7.81 -1.26 11.24
N TYR A 84 6.71 -1.70 11.85
CA TYR A 84 6.79 -2.51 13.06
C TYR A 84 7.41 -3.87 12.75
N ASP A 85 8.27 -4.37 13.64
CA ASP A 85 8.93 -5.67 13.48
C ASP A 85 7.89 -6.80 13.34
N LEU A 86 6.72 -6.66 13.99
CA LEU A 86 5.63 -7.65 14.02
C LEU A 86 5.13 -8.04 12.62
N ASN A 87 5.01 -7.08 11.71
CA ASN A 87 4.44 -7.27 10.38
C ASN A 87 5.34 -6.69 9.27
N ALA A 88 6.61 -6.45 9.57
CA ALA A 88 7.58 -6.01 8.58
C ALA A 88 7.71 -7.05 7.46
N VAL A 89 7.79 -6.58 6.22
CA VAL A 89 8.07 -7.46 5.08
C VAL A 89 9.52 -7.92 5.14
N ARG A 90 9.72 -9.24 5.08
CA ARG A 90 11.02 -9.90 5.02
C ARG A 90 11.20 -10.54 3.66
N VAL A 91 11.89 -9.86 2.76
CA VAL A 91 11.94 -10.27 1.35
C VAL A 91 12.77 -11.56 1.21
N GLY A 92 12.14 -12.61 0.71
CA GLY A 92 12.78 -13.91 0.49
C GLY A 92 12.90 -14.81 1.73
N GLU A 93 12.36 -14.43 2.89
CA GLU A 93 12.47 -15.26 4.11
C GLU A 93 11.88 -16.65 3.95
N GLU A 94 10.75 -16.79 3.24
CA GLU A 94 10.13 -18.08 2.97
C GLU A 94 10.96 -18.95 2.01
N THR A 95 11.80 -18.32 1.19
CA THR A 95 12.63 -18.99 0.18
C THR A 95 14.01 -19.35 0.73
N PHE A 96 14.60 -18.47 1.56
CA PHE A 96 15.95 -18.63 2.12
C PHE A 96 15.93 -19.26 3.52
N GLY A 97 14.82 -19.14 4.24
CA GLY A 97 14.61 -19.68 5.57
C GLY A 97 14.47 -18.60 6.65
N PRO A 98 13.98 -18.98 7.84
CA PRO A 98 13.71 -18.04 8.93
C PRO A 98 14.94 -17.19 9.31
N GLY A 99 14.75 -15.88 9.44
CA GLY A 99 15.80 -14.93 9.77
C GLY A 99 16.76 -14.59 8.63
N GLN A 100 16.57 -15.16 7.44
CA GLN A 100 17.40 -14.88 6.24
C GLN A 100 16.72 -13.92 5.25
N GLY A 101 15.55 -13.37 5.61
CA GLY A 101 14.87 -12.38 4.79
C GLY A 101 15.59 -11.04 4.76
N MET A 102 15.62 -10.42 3.59
CA MET A 102 16.21 -9.10 3.41
C MET A 102 15.29 -8.02 4.00
N TYR A 103 15.89 -7.02 4.65
CA TYR A 103 15.17 -5.85 5.14
C TYR A 103 14.66 -4.98 4.00
N LEU A 104 13.37 -4.63 4.09
CA LEU A 104 12.72 -3.58 3.31
C LEU A 104 11.84 -2.76 4.26
N ASN A 105 11.84 -1.43 4.13
CA ASN A 105 10.89 -0.59 4.86
C ASN A 105 9.50 -0.72 4.22
N ALA A 106 8.79 -1.78 4.63
CA ALA A 106 7.45 -2.12 4.20
C ALA A 106 6.75 -2.94 5.28
N SER A 107 5.42 -2.83 5.32
CA SER A 107 4.56 -3.56 6.26
C SER A 107 3.51 -4.35 5.48
N TRP A 108 3.22 -5.57 5.95
CA TRP A 108 1.97 -6.25 5.61
C TRP A 108 0.81 -5.53 6.30
N VAL A 109 -0.18 -5.08 5.54
CA VAL A 109 -1.31 -4.30 6.08
C VAL A 109 -2.62 -4.90 5.59
N ARG A 110 -3.51 -5.24 6.53
CA ARG A 110 -4.86 -5.69 6.26
C ARG A 110 -5.87 -4.58 6.49
N GLU A 111 -6.76 -4.41 5.52
CA GLU A 111 -7.99 -3.62 5.64
C GLU A 111 -8.88 -4.14 6.77
N ARG A 112 -9.37 -3.27 7.66
CA ARG A 112 -10.31 -3.70 8.71
C ARG A 112 -11.70 -3.96 8.13
N ALA A 113 -12.24 -3.03 7.34
CA ALA A 113 -13.58 -3.09 6.79
C ALA A 113 -13.66 -3.95 5.51
N GLY A 114 -12.71 -3.79 4.59
CA GLY A 114 -12.68 -4.52 3.31
C GLY A 114 -12.01 -5.90 3.38
N GLY A 115 -11.10 -6.11 4.31
CA GLY A 115 -10.41 -7.39 4.54
C GLY A 115 -9.27 -7.74 3.57
N ALA A 116 -8.96 -6.93 2.54
CA ALA A 116 -7.85 -7.21 1.63
C ALA A 116 -6.49 -7.00 2.30
N LEU A 117 -5.50 -7.79 1.87
CA LEU A 117 -4.11 -7.69 2.29
C LEU A 117 -3.28 -6.88 1.29
N TRP A 118 -2.42 -6.01 1.82
CA TRP A 118 -1.57 -5.07 1.09
C TRP A 118 -0.12 -5.16 1.56
N ILE A 119 0.79 -4.68 0.72
CA ILE A 119 2.13 -4.27 1.17
C ILE A 119 2.22 -2.75 1.09
N ALA A 120 2.34 -2.10 2.24
CA ALA A 120 2.56 -0.66 2.33
C ALA A 120 4.05 -0.37 2.50
N SER A 121 4.68 0.27 1.50
CA SER A 121 6.13 0.50 1.48
C SER A 121 6.48 1.98 1.29
N GLN A 122 7.66 2.39 1.76
CA GLN A 122 8.28 3.64 1.30
C GLN A 122 8.62 3.57 -0.19
N ALA A 123 8.84 4.71 -0.85
CA ALA A 123 9.48 4.70 -2.17
C ALA A 123 10.91 4.16 -2.02
N PRO A 124 11.29 3.13 -2.79
CA PRO A 124 12.56 2.46 -2.58
C PRO A 124 13.73 3.43 -2.86
N LEU A 125 14.80 3.23 -2.11
CA LEU A 125 16.10 3.88 -2.27
C LEU A 125 16.97 3.07 -3.24
N PRO A 126 18.02 3.65 -3.84
CA PRO A 126 18.90 2.93 -4.76
C PRO A 126 19.50 1.65 -4.18
N ASN A 127 19.84 1.65 -2.88
CA ASN A 127 20.32 0.47 -2.14
C ASN A 127 19.22 -0.49 -1.67
N THR A 128 17.96 -0.25 -2.03
CA THR A 128 16.79 -1.10 -1.69
C THR A 128 15.89 -1.42 -2.90
N HIS A 129 16.27 -0.97 -4.11
CA HIS A 129 15.50 -1.25 -5.34
C HIS A 129 15.38 -2.76 -5.58
N TYR A 130 16.45 -3.52 -5.29
CA TYR A 130 16.46 -4.96 -5.47
C TYR A 130 15.42 -5.64 -4.58
N GLU A 131 15.41 -5.36 -3.28
CA GLU A 131 14.47 -5.94 -2.32
C GLU A 131 13.02 -5.58 -2.67
N PHE A 132 12.78 -4.34 -3.10
CA PHE A 132 11.47 -3.89 -3.55
C PHE A 132 10.98 -4.67 -4.78
N LEU A 133 11.84 -4.90 -5.77
CA LEU A 133 11.50 -5.61 -7.00
C LEU A 133 11.48 -7.13 -6.84
N ALA A 134 12.27 -7.68 -5.92
CA ALA A 134 12.31 -9.10 -5.61
C ALA A 134 10.96 -9.62 -5.08
N LEU A 135 10.12 -8.75 -4.49
CA LEU A 135 8.72 -9.05 -4.16
C LEU A 135 7.88 -9.51 -5.35
N CYS A 136 8.29 -9.13 -6.56
CA CYS A 136 7.60 -9.46 -7.81
C CYS A 136 8.18 -10.69 -8.52
N THR A 137 9.18 -11.35 -7.94
CA THR A 137 9.91 -12.46 -8.57
C THR A 137 9.67 -13.78 -7.85
N ASP A 138 10.31 -14.85 -8.30
CA ASP A 138 10.29 -16.15 -7.61
C ASP A 138 11.10 -16.22 -6.30
N ILE A 139 11.74 -15.12 -5.89
CA ILE A 139 12.19 -14.94 -4.50
C ILE A 139 11.00 -14.89 -3.54
N THR A 140 9.82 -14.49 -4.03
CA THR A 140 8.56 -14.52 -3.30
C THR A 140 7.71 -15.72 -3.77
N PRO A 141 7.13 -16.51 -2.83
CA PRO A 141 6.23 -17.61 -3.18
C PRO A 141 5.14 -17.19 -4.16
N LYS A 142 4.79 -18.06 -5.11
CA LYS A 142 3.89 -17.73 -6.23
C LYS A 142 2.58 -17.12 -5.73
N GLU A 143 2.00 -17.65 -4.67
CA GLU A 143 0.76 -17.17 -4.07
C GLU A 143 0.83 -15.78 -3.41
N LYS A 144 2.03 -15.31 -3.06
CA LYS A 144 2.32 -14.01 -2.42
C LYS A 144 3.00 -13.03 -3.36
N ARG A 145 3.43 -13.49 -4.54
CA ARG A 145 4.22 -12.72 -5.51
C ARG A 145 3.44 -11.51 -5.99
N VAL A 146 4.03 -10.33 -5.80
CA VAL A 146 3.42 -9.07 -6.21
C VAL A 146 3.35 -9.01 -7.74
N ARG A 147 2.16 -8.74 -8.27
CA ARG A 147 1.95 -8.48 -9.71
C ARG A 147 1.44 -7.08 -10.02
N THR A 148 1.02 -6.33 -9.01
CA THR A 148 0.51 -4.97 -9.15
C THR A 148 1.22 -4.04 -8.17
N ILE A 149 1.79 -2.97 -8.70
CA ILE A 149 2.40 -1.88 -7.92
C ILE A 149 1.60 -0.61 -8.15
N VAL A 150 1.28 0.10 -7.07
CA VAL A 150 0.65 1.43 -7.10
C VAL A 150 1.62 2.45 -6.50
N GLN A 151 2.14 3.33 -7.36
CA GLN A 151 2.97 4.48 -6.98
C GLN A 151 2.10 5.73 -6.89
N LEU A 152 2.01 6.32 -5.70
CA LEU A 152 1.18 7.50 -5.39
C LEU A 152 2.00 8.80 -5.27
N THR A 153 3.20 8.81 -5.83
CA THR A 153 4.10 9.97 -5.78
C THR A 153 4.90 10.08 -7.08
N PRO A 154 5.13 11.30 -7.61
CA PRO A 154 6.17 11.52 -8.59
C PRO A 154 7.54 11.35 -7.94
N TRP A 155 8.59 11.29 -8.78
CA TRP A 155 9.97 11.12 -8.31
C TRP A 155 10.50 12.34 -7.54
N VAL A 156 10.10 13.55 -7.97
CA VAL A 156 10.54 14.82 -7.37
C VAL A 156 9.31 15.68 -7.08
N GLU A 157 9.24 16.21 -5.86
CA GLU A 157 8.15 17.08 -5.39
C GLU A 157 8.71 18.32 -4.72
N LYS A 158 8.31 19.51 -5.16
CA LYS A 158 8.77 20.79 -4.59
C LYS A 158 10.31 20.84 -4.38
N LYS A 159 11.07 20.22 -5.31
CA LYS A 159 12.55 20.04 -5.31
C LYS A 159 13.11 18.95 -4.37
N PHE A 160 12.27 18.24 -3.62
CA PHE A 160 12.67 17.10 -2.80
C PHE A 160 12.53 15.79 -3.57
N GLN A 161 13.50 14.89 -3.38
CA GLN A 161 13.45 13.54 -3.96
C GLN A 161 12.47 12.67 -3.17
N ALA A 162 11.22 12.61 -3.62
CA ALA A 162 10.17 11.79 -3.01
C ALA A 162 10.31 10.30 -3.34
N ALA A 163 10.74 9.97 -4.56
CA ALA A 163 10.98 8.57 -4.97
C ALA A 163 12.15 8.48 -5.95
N HIS A 164 12.98 7.44 -5.84
CA HIS A 164 14.01 7.17 -6.85
C HIS A 164 13.42 6.28 -7.95
N PRO A 165 13.79 6.48 -9.23
CA PRO A 165 13.34 5.60 -10.30
C PRO A 165 13.97 4.21 -10.14
N TYR A 166 13.12 3.20 -9.94
CA TYR A 166 13.50 1.78 -9.87
C TYR A 166 13.21 1.03 -11.19
N PHE A 167 12.86 1.77 -12.24
CA PHE A 167 12.68 1.33 -13.63
C PHE A 167 12.96 2.53 -14.56
N PRO A 168 13.27 2.34 -15.86
CA PRO A 168 13.52 3.44 -16.79
C PRO A 168 12.22 4.12 -17.23
N ASN A 169 12.27 5.34 -17.78
CA ASN A 169 11.03 6.05 -18.16
C ASN A 169 10.52 5.70 -19.56
N GLY A 170 11.43 5.36 -20.49
CA GLY A 170 11.13 5.13 -21.89
C GLY A 170 10.55 3.73 -22.15
N LEU A 171 9.65 3.65 -23.13
CA LEU A 171 9.14 2.37 -23.63
C LEU A 171 10.29 1.59 -24.29
N GLY A 172 10.42 0.31 -23.93
CA GLY A 172 11.50 -0.57 -24.40
C GLY A 172 12.85 -0.36 -23.72
N GLU A 173 12.99 0.64 -22.85
CA GLU A 173 14.22 0.82 -22.07
C GLU A 173 14.31 -0.21 -20.94
N SER A 174 15.55 -0.56 -20.58
CA SER A 174 15.85 -1.43 -19.44
C SER A 174 16.89 -0.81 -18.51
N ILE A 175 16.81 -1.15 -17.22
CA ILE A 175 17.90 -0.94 -16.26
C ILE A 175 18.28 -2.26 -15.60
N VAL A 176 19.50 -2.34 -15.06
CA VAL A 176 19.92 -3.45 -14.20
C VAL A 176 20.02 -2.95 -12.77
N VAL A 177 19.33 -3.64 -11.86
CA VAL A 177 19.31 -3.40 -10.43
C VAL A 177 20.03 -4.55 -9.74
N SER A 178 21.17 -4.26 -9.13
CA SER A 178 21.95 -5.24 -8.38
C SER A 178 21.58 -5.23 -6.90
N ARG A 179 21.55 -6.41 -6.27
CA ARG A 179 21.45 -6.56 -4.82
C ARG A 179 22.66 -5.90 -4.16
N VAL A 180 22.38 -5.08 -3.14
CA VAL A 180 23.40 -4.52 -2.26
C VAL A 180 23.36 -5.33 -0.97
N SER A 181 24.49 -5.92 -0.61
CA SER A 181 24.63 -6.69 0.63
C SER A 181 24.14 -5.89 1.86
N GLN A 182 23.43 -6.55 2.76
CA GLN A 182 22.96 -5.99 4.03
C GLN A 182 23.97 -6.25 5.16
N HIS A 183 24.84 -7.26 5.00
CA HIS A 183 25.87 -7.62 5.97
C HIS A 183 27.25 -7.77 5.31
N PRO A 184 28.34 -7.26 5.90
CA PRO A 184 29.67 -7.20 5.27
C PRO A 184 30.15 -8.48 4.57
N ASP A 185 29.79 -9.65 5.11
CA ASP A 185 30.22 -10.97 4.63
C ASP A 185 29.10 -11.77 3.94
N GLU A 186 27.98 -11.13 3.56
CA GLU A 186 26.88 -11.79 2.88
C GLU A 186 27.28 -12.17 1.43
N PRO A 187 27.37 -13.47 1.09
CA PRO A 187 27.64 -13.87 -0.27
C PRO A 187 26.43 -13.54 -1.15
N LEU A 188 26.66 -12.75 -2.21
CA LEU A 188 25.65 -12.54 -3.24
C LEU A 188 25.63 -13.79 -4.13
N GLY A 189 24.67 -14.68 -3.86
CA GLY A 189 24.39 -15.88 -4.67
C GLY A 189 23.81 -15.53 -6.05
N PRO A 190 23.35 -16.54 -6.82
CA PRO A 190 22.63 -16.30 -8.07
C PRO A 190 21.35 -15.50 -7.83
N LYS A 191 20.75 -14.99 -8.90
CA LYS A 191 19.54 -14.13 -8.87
C LYS A 191 19.79 -12.75 -8.26
N SER A 192 21.03 -12.33 -8.12
CA SER A 192 21.44 -11.07 -7.46
C SER A 192 21.27 -9.83 -8.33
N ARG A 193 20.93 -9.99 -9.62
CA ARG A 193 20.82 -8.86 -10.57
C ARG A 193 19.52 -8.96 -11.34
N LEU A 194 18.65 -7.96 -11.16
CA LEU A 194 17.37 -7.86 -11.85
C LEU A 194 17.50 -6.91 -13.04
N ARG A 195 17.15 -7.36 -14.24
CA ARG A 195 16.89 -6.48 -15.38
C ARG A 195 15.41 -6.12 -15.38
N VAL A 196 15.12 -4.82 -15.41
CA VAL A 196 13.75 -4.29 -15.42
C VAL A 196 13.51 -3.55 -16.72
N THR A 197 12.57 -4.00 -17.53
CA THR A 197 12.23 -3.44 -18.85
C THR A 197 10.82 -2.88 -18.85
N VAL A 198 10.61 -1.70 -19.45
CA VAL A 198 9.26 -1.16 -19.67
C VAL A 198 8.71 -1.71 -20.99
N ALA A 199 7.98 -2.82 -20.92
CA ALA A 199 7.44 -3.50 -22.10
C ALA A 199 6.22 -2.77 -22.70
N ARG A 200 5.38 -2.17 -21.86
CA ARG A 200 4.20 -1.38 -22.29
C ARG A 200 4.03 -0.15 -21.43
N LYS A 201 3.49 0.92 -22.00
CA LYS A 201 3.17 2.17 -21.31
C LYS A 201 1.92 2.80 -21.94
N ARG A 202 0.91 3.11 -21.14
CA ARG A 202 -0.29 3.85 -21.57
C ARG A 202 -0.75 4.78 -20.47
N PHE A 203 -1.38 5.89 -20.87
CA PHE A 203 -2.04 6.81 -19.95
C PHE A 203 -3.53 6.46 -19.88
N ILE A 204 -4.08 6.44 -18.67
CA ILE A 204 -5.50 6.17 -18.42
C ILE A 204 -6.12 7.47 -17.92
N ALA A 205 -6.89 8.12 -18.79
CA ALA A 205 -7.44 9.45 -18.54
C ALA A 205 -8.41 9.45 -17.34
N GLU A 206 -9.25 8.42 -17.22
CA GLU A 206 -10.28 8.33 -16.18
C GLU A 206 -9.69 8.22 -14.77
N ALA A 207 -8.51 7.60 -14.67
CA ALA A 207 -7.78 7.43 -13.42
C ALA A 207 -6.61 8.41 -13.27
N ASP A 208 -6.40 9.32 -14.23
CA ASP A 208 -5.27 10.25 -14.31
C ASP A 208 -3.93 9.57 -13.94
N CYS A 209 -3.68 8.41 -14.54
CA CYS A 209 -2.55 7.56 -14.18
C CYS A 209 -1.84 6.96 -15.39
N PHE A 210 -0.53 6.76 -15.27
CA PHE A 210 0.21 5.94 -16.23
C PHE A 210 0.24 4.50 -15.75
N ILE A 211 -0.25 3.57 -16.57
CA ILE A 211 -0.04 2.15 -16.35
C ILE A 211 1.07 1.64 -17.26
N ARG A 212 1.98 0.87 -16.66
CA ARG A 212 3.11 0.22 -17.33
C ARG A 212 3.05 -1.28 -17.12
N SER A 213 3.53 -2.02 -18.11
CA SER A 213 3.91 -3.41 -17.96
C SER A 213 5.42 -3.43 -17.79
N LEU A 214 5.89 -3.78 -16.60
CA LEU A 214 7.30 -4.00 -16.32
C LEU A 214 7.59 -5.49 -16.49
N GLU A 215 8.65 -5.81 -17.21
CA GLU A 215 9.17 -7.17 -17.30
C GLU A 215 10.46 -7.24 -16.48
N ILE A 216 10.46 -8.10 -15.47
CA ILE A 216 11.61 -8.33 -14.59
C ILE A 216 12.21 -9.70 -14.93
N THR A 217 13.50 -9.74 -15.22
CA THR A 217 14.26 -10.97 -15.46
C THR A 217 15.52 -10.99 -14.61
N TYR A 218 16.07 -12.17 -14.34
CA TYR A 218 17.41 -12.29 -13.77
C TYR A 218 18.46 -12.08 -14.86
N GLU A 219 19.35 -11.11 -14.65
CA GLU A 219 20.48 -10.79 -15.52
C GLU A 219 21.63 -11.81 -15.37
N ASP A 220 21.78 -12.37 -14.17
CA ASP A 220 22.78 -13.37 -13.81
C ASP A 220 22.24 -14.81 -13.91
N TRP A 221 21.16 -15.02 -14.67
CA TRP A 221 20.58 -16.34 -14.91
C TRP A 221 21.44 -17.18 -15.85
N THR A 222 21.69 -18.44 -15.46
CA THR A 222 22.53 -19.37 -16.23
C THR A 222 21.80 -20.64 -16.68
N GLU A 223 20.58 -20.87 -16.20
CA GLU A 223 19.79 -22.08 -16.44
C GLU A 223 18.87 -21.92 -17.68
N GLY A 224 19.41 -21.40 -18.80
CA GLY A 224 18.66 -21.19 -20.04
C GLY A 224 18.06 -19.78 -20.18
N PRO A 225 16.88 -19.62 -20.82
CA PRO A 225 16.16 -18.35 -20.81
C PRO A 225 15.73 -17.97 -19.39
N SER A 226 15.99 -16.72 -19.00
CA SER A 226 15.60 -16.19 -17.70
C SER A 226 14.07 -16.13 -17.58
N PRO A 227 13.48 -16.54 -16.44
CA PRO A 227 12.04 -16.37 -16.23
C PRO A 227 11.66 -14.89 -16.31
N VAL A 228 10.51 -14.62 -16.91
CA VAL A 228 9.97 -13.26 -17.06
C VAL A 228 8.83 -13.06 -16.07
N PHE A 229 9.01 -12.10 -15.16
CA PHE A 229 7.97 -11.69 -14.23
C PHE A 229 7.33 -10.39 -14.74
N GLU A 230 6.09 -10.49 -15.23
CA GLU A 230 5.31 -9.33 -15.66
C GLU A 230 4.70 -8.64 -14.43
N VAL A 231 4.84 -7.31 -14.34
CA VAL A 231 4.30 -6.49 -13.24
C VAL A 231 3.54 -5.30 -13.80
N ARG A 232 2.31 -5.13 -13.33
CA ARG A 232 1.47 -3.97 -13.67
C ARG A 232 1.81 -2.83 -12.71
N HIS A 233 2.40 -1.76 -13.22
CA HIS A 233 2.76 -0.59 -12.42
C HIS A 233 1.84 0.58 -12.75
N LEU A 234 1.06 1.05 -11.78
CA LEU A 234 0.17 2.20 -11.87
C LEU A 234 0.85 3.40 -11.18
N ALA A 235 1.10 4.48 -11.91
CA ALA A 235 1.66 5.72 -11.39
C ALA A 235 0.59 6.81 -11.38
N TYR A 236 0.25 7.29 -10.19
CA TYR A 236 -0.67 8.41 -9.98
C TYR A 236 0.12 9.61 -9.44
N ASP A 237 0.50 10.52 -10.34
CA ASP A 237 1.38 11.66 -10.01
C ASP A 237 0.59 12.92 -9.61
N SER A 238 -0.73 12.94 -9.82
CA SER A 238 -1.64 14.05 -9.51
C SER A 238 -2.13 14.07 -8.05
N TRP A 239 -1.22 13.76 -7.13
CA TRP A 239 -1.44 13.80 -5.68
C TRP A 239 -0.32 14.63 -5.03
N ALA A 240 -0.64 15.84 -4.56
CA ALA A 240 0.34 16.71 -3.94
C ALA A 240 0.82 16.19 -2.56
N ASP A 241 2.05 16.53 -2.19
CA ASP A 241 2.59 16.14 -0.89
C ASP A 241 1.90 16.78 0.30
N HIS A 242 1.66 15.95 1.32
CA HIS A 242 0.82 16.26 2.48
C HIS A 242 -0.59 16.77 2.12
N GLY A 243 -1.01 16.62 0.87
CA GLY A 243 -2.33 17.01 0.40
C GLY A 243 -3.18 15.80 0.02
N VAL A 244 -4.15 16.07 -0.85
CA VAL A 244 -5.15 15.12 -1.33
C VAL A 244 -5.05 14.99 -2.85
N PRO A 245 -5.62 13.94 -3.47
CA PRO A 245 -5.73 13.87 -4.92
C PRO A 245 -6.42 15.09 -5.49
N ASN A 246 -5.95 15.60 -6.63
CA ASN A 246 -6.54 16.77 -7.30
C ASN A 246 -8.02 16.55 -7.68
N SER A 247 -8.42 15.30 -7.88
CA SER A 247 -9.79 14.93 -8.23
C SER A 247 -10.21 13.68 -7.45
N PRO A 248 -11.31 13.75 -6.66
CA PRO A 248 -11.88 12.57 -6.01
C PRO A 248 -12.31 11.49 -7.01
N SER A 249 -12.75 11.89 -8.22
CA SER A 249 -13.20 10.94 -9.25
C SER A 249 -12.05 10.10 -9.82
N THR A 250 -10.88 10.69 -10.07
CA THR A 250 -9.72 9.97 -10.59
C THR A 250 -9.14 9.04 -9.53
N ALA A 251 -9.13 9.44 -8.25
CA ALA A 251 -8.76 8.57 -7.14
C ALA A 251 -9.72 7.38 -6.97
N TYR A 252 -11.02 7.60 -7.14
CA TYR A 252 -12.01 6.52 -7.16
C TYR A 252 -11.75 5.56 -8.32
N GLN A 253 -11.54 6.07 -9.54
CA GLN A 253 -11.22 5.25 -10.71
C GLN A 253 -9.88 4.52 -10.58
N LEU A 254 -8.88 5.12 -9.91
CA LEU A 254 -7.60 4.48 -9.61
C LEU A 254 -7.80 3.27 -8.69
N ALA A 255 -8.63 3.38 -7.65
CA ALA A 255 -8.94 2.25 -6.76
C ALA A 255 -9.62 1.10 -7.53
N LEU A 256 -10.60 1.42 -8.40
CA LEU A 256 -11.23 0.43 -9.28
C LEU A 256 -10.24 -0.20 -10.26
N LEU A 257 -9.37 0.61 -10.87
CA LEU A 257 -8.36 0.14 -11.82
C LEU A 257 -7.32 -0.76 -11.15
N ALA A 258 -6.83 -0.40 -9.97
CA ALA A 258 -5.87 -1.18 -9.21
C ALA A 258 -6.44 -2.56 -8.84
N ASP A 259 -7.67 -2.61 -8.32
CA ASP A 259 -8.35 -3.87 -8.00
C ASP A 259 -8.55 -4.74 -9.26
N ARG A 260 -9.06 -4.17 -10.36
CA ARG A 260 -9.21 -4.89 -11.64
C ARG A 260 -7.89 -5.42 -12.17
N CYS A 261 -6.85 -4.58 -12.22
CA CYS A 261 -5.50 -4.97 -12.64
C CYS A 261 -4.95 -6.08 -11.77
N ASN A 262 -5.19 -6.04 -10.47
CA ASN A 262 -4.70 -7.06 -9.57
C ASN A 262 -5.49 -8.35 -9.61
N ARG A 263 -6.74 -8.37 -10.08
CA ARG A 263 -7.53 -9.59 -10.28
C ARG A 263 -7.27 -10.29 -11.60
N MET A 264 -6.84 -9.55 -12.62
CA MET A 264 -6.46 -10.14 -13.90
C MET A 264 -5.28 -11.10 -13.68
N PRO A 265 -5.41 -12.41 -13.95
CA PRO A 265 -4.27 -13.30 -13.94
C PRO A 265 -3.25 -12.88 -15.01
N HIS A 266 -2.02 -13.36 -14.91
CA HIS A 266 -1.14 -13.37 -16.08
C HIS A 266 -1.69 -14.33 -17.12
N THR A 267 -1.27 -14.18 -18.38
CA THR A 267 -1.52 -15.22 -19.38
C THR A 267 -0.86 -16.50 -18.84
N PRO A 268 -1.63 -17.56 -18.54
CA PRO A 268 -1.07 -18.75 -17.90
C PRO A 268 -0.01 -19.37 -18.80
N GLU A 269 1.08 -19.84 -18.22
CA GLU A 269 2.02 -20.69 -18.96
C GLU A 269 1.29 -21.97 -19.40
N PRO A 270 1.56 -22.50 -20.60
CA PRO A 270 0.91 -23.71 -21.08
C PRO A 270 1.08 -24.87 -20.09
N GLY A 271 -0.02 -25.33 -19.49
CA GLY A 271 -0.03 -26.45 -18.55
C GLY A 271 0.06 -26.07 -17.06
N GLU A 272 0.13 -24.78 -16.72
CA GLU A 272 0.03 -24.33 -15.32
C GLU A 272 -1.38 -23.90 -14.93
N GLU A 273 -1.75 -24.14 -13.68
CA GLU A 273 -3.00 -23.64 -13.10
C GLU A 273 -2.98 -22.10 -13.05
N THR A 274 -4.15 -21.49 -13.32
CA THR A 274 -4.40 -20.06 -13.07
C THR A 274 -4.15 -19.71 -11.61
N ASP A 275 -3.61 -18.51 -11.36
CA ASP A 275 -3.30 -18.06 -10.00
C ASP A 275 -4.49 -18.25 -9.04
N PRO A 276 -4.27 -18.88 -7.86
CA PRO A 276 -5.34 -19.37 -6.99
C PRO A 276 -6.19 -18.24 -6.37
N ALA A 277 -5.59 -17.06 -6.22
CA ALA A 277 -6.24 -15.85 -5.72
C ALA A 277 -5.41 -14.61 -6.14
N PRO A 278 -6.02 -13.41 -6.24
CA PRO A 278 -5.28 -12.16 -6.36
C PRO A 278 -4.26 -12.01 -5.21
N PRO A 279 -2.95 -11.84 -5.49
CA PRO A 279 -1.95 -11.61 -4.47
C PRO A 279 -2.07 -10.18 -3.90
N PRO A 280 -1.35 -9.84 -2.82
CA PRO A 280 -1.34 -8.48 -2.28
C PRO A 280 -0.86 -7.43 -3.29
N ILE A 281 -1.47 -6.25 -3.25
CA ILE A 281 -1.00 -5.09 -4.01
C ILE A 281 0.11 -4.39 -3.23
N LEU A 282 1.24 -4.11 -3.88
CA LEU A 282 2.30 -3.28 -3.34
C LEU A 282 1.98 -1.80 -3.61
N VAL A 283 1.73 -1.04 -2.56
CA VAL A 283 1.43 0.39 -2.66
C VAL A 283 2.51 1.20 -1.95
N HIS A 284 2.98 2.25 -2.60
CA HIS A 284 3.95 3.16 -2.00
C HIS A 284 3.67 4.62 -2.39
N CYS A 285 4.07 5.52 -1.49
CA CYS A 285 4.25 6.94 -1.77
C CYS A 285 5.71 7.28 -1.44
N SER A 286 5.99 8.46 -0.88
CA SER A 286 7.35 8.77 -0.41
C SER A 286 7.74 7.94 0.82
N ALA A 287 7.05 8.14 1.96
CA ALA A 287 7.31 7.42 3.20
C ALA A 287 6.45 6.14 3.36
N GLY A 288 5.45 5.96 2.51
CA GLY A 288 4.54 4.81 2.56
C GLY A 288 3.47 4.92 3.65
N VAL A 289 3.09 6.12 4.09
CA VAL A 289 2.14 6.31 5.21
C VAL A 289 0.95 7.20 4.85
N GLY A 290 1.16 8.47 4.49
CA GLY A 290 0.07 9.41 4.21
C GLY A 290 -0.83 8.98 3.05
N ARG A 291 -0.38 9.19 1.80
CA ARG A 291 -1.15 8.82 0.59
C ARG A 291 -1.43 7.32 0.52
N THR A 292 -0.46 6.50 0.93
CA THR A 292 -0.60 5.04 0.99
C THR A 292 -1.75 4.64 1.92
N GLY A 293 -1.77 5.16 3.14
CA GLY A 293 -2.86 4.92 4.09
C GLY A 293 -4.20 5.44 3.59
N THR A 294 -4.23 6.62 2.97
CA THR A 294 -5.45 7.17 2.37
C THR A 294 -5.98 6.26 1.27
N PHE A 295 -5.11 5.78 0.38
CA PHE A 295 -5.51 4.91 -0.72
C PHE A 295 -6.03 3.55 -0.25
N ILE A 296 -5.37 2.95 0.76
CA ILE A 296 -5.83 1.69 1.37
C ILE A 296 -7.16 1.90 2.10
N ALA A 297 -7.31 2.96 2.90
CA ALA A 297 -8.55 3.25 3.62
C ALA A 297 -9.73 3.47 2.67
N VAL A 298 -9.53 4.23 1.58
CA VAL A 298 -10.53 4.39 0.51
C VAL A 298 -10.89 3.04 -0.10
N SER A 299 -9.90 2.23 -0.46
CA SER A 299 -10.15 0.91 -1.07
C SER A 299 -10.91 -0.02 -0.12
N SER A 300 -10.55 -0.05 1.15
CA SER A 300 -11.21 -0.81 2.21
C SER A 300 -12.68 -0.46 2.34
N LEU A 301 -12.98 0.84 2.46
CA LEU A 301 -14.33 1.33 2.70
C LEU A 301 -15.20 1.22 1.43
N LEU A 302 -14.64 1.48 0.25
CA LEU A 302 -15.35 1.19 -1.01
C LEU A 302 -15.73 -0.29 -1.11
N ARG A 303 -14.87 -1.19 -0.61
CA ARG A 303 -15.16 -2.63 -0.58
C ARG A 303 -16.22 -2.99 0.45
N SER A 304 -16.18 -2.41 1.65
CA SER A 304 -17.20 -2.65 2.68
C SER A 304 -18.59 -2.17 2.24
N PHE A 305 -18.67 -1.13 1.42
CA PHE A 305 -19.92 -0.66 0.80
C PHE A 305 -20.29 -1.39 -0.51
N GLY A 306 -19.54 -2.40 -0.94
CA GLY A 306 -19.82 -3.19 -2.15
C GLY A 306 -19.55 -2.45 -3.47
N LEU A 307 -18.80 -1.35 -3.44
CA LEU A 307 -18.35 -0.61 -4.63
C LEU A 307 -17.05 -1.20 -5.22
N LEU A 308 -16.30 -1.95 -4.41
CA LEU A 308 -15.22 -2.83 -4.86
C LEU A 308 -15.59 -4.30 -4.57
N PRO A 309 -15.10 -5.28 -5.37
CA PRO A 309 -15.44 -6.68 -5.15
C PRO A 309 -14.85 -7.21 -3.83
N PRO A 310 -15.40 -8.27 -3.22
CA PRO A 310 -14.88 -8.82 -1.96
C PRO A 310 -13.38 -9.17 -2.03
N ALA A 311 -12.70 -9.02 -0.89
CA ALA A 311 -11.29 -9.33 -0.77
C ALA A 311 -11.03 -10.83 -0.98
N ALA A 312 -9.92 -11.16 -1.62
CA ALA A 312 -9.46 -12.54 -1.64
C ALA A 312 -8.90 -12.93 -0.27
N ARG A 313 -9.19 -14.15 0.18
CA ARG A 313 -8.65 -14.73 1.42
C ARG A 313 -8.01 -16.09 1.13
N PRO A 314 -6.77 -16.09 0.62
CA PRO A 314 -6.09 -17.34 0.34
C PRO A 314 -5.74 -18.08 1.64
N PRO A 315 -5.60 -19.42 1.62
CA PRO A 315 -5.41 -20.21 2.85
C PRO A 315 -4.18 -19.87 3.68
N TRP A 316 -3.11 -19.37 3.04
CA TRP A 316 -1.89 -18.92 3.72
C TRP A 316 -2.08 -17.61 4.48
N ASP A 317 -3.17 -16.91 4.21
CA ASP A 317 -3.47 -15.62 4.81
C ASP A 317 -4.11 -15.78 6.19
N THR A 318 -3.30 -16.19 7.16
CA THR A 318 -3.72 -16.42 8.55
C THR A 318 -3.60 -15.18 9.42
N TYR A 319 -3.15 -14.04 8.86
CA TYR A 319 -2.90 -12.83 9.64
C TYR A 319 -4.21 -12.20 10.11
N ILE A 320 -4.37 -12.08 11.43
CA ILE A 320 -5.50 -11.41 12.07
C ILE A 320 -4.93 -10.21 12.82
N PRO A 321 -5.33 -8.97 12.50
CA PRO A 321 -4.92 -7.79 13.27
C PRO A 321 -5.32 -7.96 14.73
N GLU A 322 -4.36 -7.80 15.63
CA GLU A 322 -4.62 -7.83 17.07
C GLU A 322 -5.28 -6.52 17.53
N PRO A 323 -6.06 -6.54 18.63
CA PRO A 323 -6.55 -5.31 19.27
C PRO A 323 -5.40 -4.35 19.60
N SER A 324 -5.73 -3.06 19.71
CA SER A 324 -4.75 -2.02 20.08
C SER A 324 -4.06 -2.36 21.40
N ALA A 325 -2.73 -2.31 21.41
CA ALA A 325 -1.96 -2.37 22.65
C ALA A 325 -1.79 -0.98 23.31
N ALA A 326 -2.20 0.09 22.61
CA ALA A 326 -2.28 1.41 23.21
C ALA A 326 -3.59 1.51 24.00
N THR A 327 -3.52 1.91 25.27
CA THR A 327 -4.68 2.08 26.12
C THR A 327 -5.51 3.27 25.68
N ALA A 328 -6.64 3.02 25.05
CA ALA A 328 -7.80 3.89 25.11
C ALA A 328 -9.02 2.99 25.11
N GLU A 329 -9.39 2.50 26.30
CA GLU A 329 -10.51 1.56 26.42
C GLU A 329 -11.87 2.16 26.01
N ASP A 330 -12.02 3.47 25.72
CA ASP A 330 -13.36 4.05 25.48
C ASP A 330 -13.45 5.32 24.59
N SER A 331 -12.52 5.63 23.67
CA SER A 331 -12.53 6.95 22.96
C SER A 331 -12.80 6.95 21.45
N LEU A 332 -12.78 5.81 20.76
CA LEU A 332 -13.05 5.81 19.31
C LEU A 332 -14.55 5.70 19.04
N PRO A 333 -15.13 6.51 18.13
CA PRO A 333 -16.52 6.37 17.73
C PRO A 333 -16.81 5.00 17.11
N ASP A 334 -17.74 4.26 17.73
CA ASP A 334 -18.18 2.93 17.30
C ASP A 334 -18.97 2.93 15.98
N ASP A 335 -19.52 4.08 15.58
CA ASP A 335 -20.32 4.23 14.36
C ASP A 335 -19.53 4.81 13.18
N ASP A 336 -18.33 5.34 13.40
CA ASP A 336 -17.49 5.92 12.35
C ASP A 336 -16.48 4.90 11.80
N GLN A 337 -16.84 4.27 10.67
CA GLN A 337 -15.96 3.31 10.03
C GLN A 337 -14.68 3.94 9.44
N VAL A 338 -14.65 5.24 9.15
CA VAL A 338 -13.43 5.91 8.66
C VAL A 338 -12.41 5.96 9.80
N VAL A 339 -12.83 6.39 10.99
CA VAL A 339 -11.98 6.42 12.18
C VAL A 339 -11.45 5.02 12.50
N GLN A 340 -12.33 4.02 12.54
CA GLN A 340 -11.96 2.64 12.85
C GLN A 340 -11.00 2.03 11.82
N GLU A 341 -11.20 2.33 10.53
CA GLU A 341 -10.31 1.86 9.49
C GLU A 341 -8.92 2.49 9.63
N VAL A 342 -8.85 3.82 9.80
CA VAL A 342 -7.57 4.52 9.93
C VAL A 342 -6.82 4.06 11.17
N ASP A 343 -7.50 3.85 12.30
CA ASP A 343 -6.86 3.33 13.50
C ASP A 343 -6.27 1.93 13.28
N ALA A 344 -7.04 1.02 12.67
CA ALA A 344 -6.58 -0.33 12.37
C ALA A 344 -5.41 -0.36 11.37
N LEU A 345 -5.32 0.60 10.45
CA LEU A 345 -4.15 0.77 9.59
C LEU A 345 -2.95 1.26 10.40
N ARG A 346 -3.13 2.20 11.34
CA ARG A 346 -2.08 2.73 12.22
C ARG A 346 -1.53 1.69 13.20
N GLU A 347 -2.36 0.74 13.63
CA GLU A 347 -1.94 -0.45 14.41
C GLU A 347 -0.93 -1.37 13.69
N GLN A 348 -0.90 -1.27 12.36
CA GLN A 348 -0.08 -2.10 11.48
C GLN A 348 1.07 -1.31 10.86
N ARG A 349 0.89 -0.01 10.62
CA ARG A 349 1.92 0.89 10.11
C ARG A 349 1.65 2.30 10.62
N THR A 350 2.56 2.85 11.41
CA THR A 350 2.41 4.20 11.99
C THR A 350 2.10 5.26 10.94
N LEU A 351 1.47 6.37 11.36
CA LEU A 351 1.25 7.58 10.54
C LEU A 351 0.36 7.40 9.29
N MET A 352 -0.31 6.26 9.12
CA MET A 352 -1.25 6.05 8.01
C MET A 352 -2.35 7.12 8.04
N VAL A 353 -2.66 7.72 6.88
CA VAL A 353 -3.52 8.92 6.78
C VAL A 353 -2.96 10.04 7.67
N GLN A 354 -1.85 10.63 7.25
CA GLN A 354 -1.00 11.46 8.08
C GLN A 354 -1.60 12.83 8.41
N MET A 355 -2.45 13.38 7.52
CA MET A 355 -2.93 14.76 7.59
C MET A 355 -4.47 14.80 7.74
N PRO A 356 -5.05 15.79 8.42
CA PRO A 356 -6.51 15.92 8.56
C PRO A 356 -7.21 16.07 7.20
N GLU A 357 -6.59 16.76 6.24
CA GLU A 357 -7.13 16.90 4.88
C GLU A 357 -7.25 15.55 4.16
N GLN A 358 -6.34 14.60 4.47
CA GLN A 358 -6.41 13.24 3.94
C GLN A 358 -7.58 12.47 4.54
N MET A 359 -7.92 12.72 5.80
CA MET A 359 -9.07 12.13 6.46
C MET A 359 -10.38 12.73 5.91
N GLU A 360 -10.45 14.05 5.77
CA GLU A 360 -11.54 14.77 5.08
C GLU A 360 -11.78 14.22 3.67
N PHE A 361 -10.69 13.97 2.92
CA PHE A 361 -10.79 13.39 1.59
C PHE A 361 -11.46 12.01 1.59
N ILE A 362 -11.17 11.15 2.58
CA ILE A 362 -11.81 9.83 2.71
C ILE A 362 -13.32 9.99 2.93
N TYR A 363 -13.74 10.88 3.84
CA TYR A 363 -15.17 11.18 4.03
C TYR A 363 -15.82 11.70 2.75
N GLY A 364 -15.15 12.62 2.06
CA GLY A 364 -15.64 13.26 0.83
C GLY A 364 -15.81 12.27 -0.32
N ILE A 365 -14.80 11.43 -0.58
CA ILE A 365 -14.84 10.47 -1.70
C ILE A 365 -15.89 9.38 -1.46
N LEU A 366 -16.05 8.90 -0.22
CA LEU A 366 -17.09 7.92 0.13
C LEU A 366 -18.49 8.51 -0.03
N THR A 367 -18.71 9.72 0.48
CA THR A 367 -19.97 10.44 0.31
C THR A 367 -20.32 10.61 -1.17
N ALA A 368 -19.34 11.01 -1.99
CA ALA A 368 -19.52 11.19 -3.42
C ALA A 368 -19.83 9.87 -4.14
N ALA A 369 -19.10 8.80 -3.83
CA ALA A 369 -19.27 7.48 -4.41
C ALA A 369 -20.65 6.88 -4.06
N LEU A 370 -21.04 6.91 -2.78
CA LEU A 370 -22.33 6.40 -2.30
C LEU A 370 -23.53 7.22 -2.81
N SER A 371 -23.31 8.49 -3.12
CA SER A 371 -24.30 9.34 -3.79
C SER A 371 -24.40 9.07 -5.29
N GLY A 372 -23.56 8.21 -5.86
CA GLY A 372 -23.49 7.90 -7.29
C GLY A 372 -22.87 9.00 -8.14
N LYS A 373 -22.10 9.94 -7.56
CA LYS A 373 -21.50 11.06 -8.30
C LYS A 373 -20.45 10.63 -9.33
N PHE A 374 -19.91 9.42 -9.20
CA PHE A 374 -18.91 8.88 -10.12
C PHE A 374 -19.50 7.89 -11.16
N GLU A 375 -20.80 7.59 -11.08
CA GLU A 375 -21.48 6.75 -12.07
C GLU A 375 -21.83 7.59 -13.30
N GLY A 376 -21.39 7.18 -14.50
CA GLY A 376 -21.80 7.80 -15.78
C GLY A 376 -20.82 8.78 -16.42
N GLN A 377 -19.57 8.89 -15.94
CA GLN A 377 -18.52 9.45 -16.79
C GLN A 377 -18.18 8.42 -17.88
N PRO A 378 -18.33 8.77 -19.17
CA PRO A 378 -18.14 7.81 -20.25
C PRO A 378 -16.73 7.21 -20.18
N THR A 379 -16.68 5.89 -20.24
CA THR A 379 -15.47 5.17 -20.64
C THR A 379 -15.31 5.46 -22.13
N GLU A 380 -14.48 6.45 -22.47
CA GLU A 380 -14.03 6.55 -23.85
C GLU A 380 -13.10 5.35 -24.09
N ALA A 381 -13.66 4.33 -24.73
CA ALA A 381 -12.91 3.21 -25.24
C ALA A 381 -11.77 3.73 -26.13
N ALA A 382 -10.53 3.49 -25.71
CA ALA A 382 -9.33 3.54 -26.55
C ALA A 382 -8.29 2.52 -26.08
#